data_AF-A0A382YHR9-F1
#
_entry.id   AF-A0A382YHR9-F1
#
_cell.length_a   1.000
_cell.length_b   1.000
_cell.length_c   1.000
_cell.angle_alpha   90.00
_cell.angle_beta   90.00
_cell.angle_gamma   90.00
#
_symmetry.space_group_name_H-M   'P 1'
#
loop_
_entity.id
_entity.type
_entity.pdbx_description
1 polymer ?
#
loop_
_entity_poly.entity_id
_entity_poly.type
_entity_poly.pdbx_seq_one_letter_code
_entity_poly.pdbx_strand_id
1 'polypeptide(L)'
;MTTPKFFLRFDFPKKPGDEIPKLPPHLDELSDADLMSLYSQMVSWVNYAKAEVVQAEVIEENTLSALRQTEAFALISQWDDTNKGDTVTMAKARRDVDPEVVDCGDKHREARAYRKMVDTVFDRCERNAMVLSRELSRRISMTPVERRLQWTAP
;
A
#
# COMPACT_ATOMS: atom_id res chain seq x y z
N MET A 1 -7.49 -24.00 2.26
CA MET A 1 -7.03 -22.61 2.42
C MET A 1 -7.86 -21.99 3.54
N THR A 2 -7.24 -21.68 4.67
CA THR A 2 -7.93 -21.09 5.84
C THR A 2 -8.24 -19.64 5.54
N THR A 3 -9.51 -19.22 5.62
CA THR A 3 -9.89 -17.82 5.42
C THR A 3 -9.10 -16.94 6.40
N PRO A 4 -8.34 -15.94 5.94
CA PRO A 4 -7.55 -15.08 6.82
C PRO A 4 -8.44 -14.44 7.89
N LYS A 5 -7.99 -14.37 9.15
CA LYS A 5 -8.76 -13.83 10.29
C LYS A 5 -9.35 -12.43 10.04
N PHE A 6 -8.75 -11.66 9.14
CA PHE A 6 -9.24 -10.35 8.70
C PHE A 6 -10.67 -10.41 8.13
N PHE A 7 -10.94 -11.35 7.21
CA PHE A 7 -12.23 -11.51 6.54
C PHE A 7 -13.36 -12.01 7.44
N LEU A 8 -13.03 -12.41 8.67
CA LEU A 8 -14.05 -12.71 9.69
C LEU A 8 -14.64 -11.44 10.31
N ARG A 9 -13.97 -10.29 10.15
CA ARG A 9 -14.32 -9.04 10.82
C ARG A 9 -14.52 -7.87 9.87
N PHE A 10 -13.79 -7.85 8.75
CA PHE A 10 -13.76 -6.72 7.84
C PHE A 10 -13.67 -7.19 6.39
N ASP A 11 -14.35 -6.44 5.52
CA ASP A 11 -14.19 -6.57 4.09
C ASP A 11 -13.05 -5.67 3.61
N PHE A 12 -12.37 -6.08 2.54
CA PHE A 12 -11.44 -5.18 1.86
C PHE A 12 -12.23 -4.02 1.23
N PRO A 13 -11.71 -2.78 1.30
CA PRO A 13 -12.32 -1.67 0.59
C PRO A 13 -12.36 -1.98 -0.90
N LYS A 14 -13.51 -1.74 -1.52
CA LYS A 14 -13.67 -1.89 -2.97
C LYS A 14 -12.98 -0.72 -3.66
N LYS A 15 -12.46 -0.96 -4.86
CA LYS A 15 -11.94 0.10 -5.73
C LYS A 15 -13.04 1.17 -5.92
N PRO A 16 -12.82 2.44 -5.50
CA PRO A 16 -13.90 3.44 -5.47
C PRO A 16 -14.39 3.91 -6.85
N GLY A 17 -13.57 3.75 -7.89
CA GLY A 17 -13.87 4.12 -9.27
C GLY A 17 -12.75 3.69 -10.22
N ASP A 18 -12.77 4.18 -11.46
CA ASP A 18 -11.78 3.78 -12.45
C ASP A 18 -10.43 4.47 -12.25
N GLU A 19 -10.47 5.78 -11.97
CA GLU A 19 -9.30 6.65 -11.83
C GLU A 19 -9.32 7.44 -10.53
N ILE A 20 -8.12 7.74 -10.01
CA ILE A 20 -7.95 8.62 -8.85
C ILE A 20 -8.34 10.05 -9.26
N PRO A 21 -9.18 10.75 -8.49
CA PRO A 21 -9.59 12.11 -8.80
C PRO A 21 -8.37 13.03 -8.94
N LYS A 22 -8.37 13.85 -9.99
CA LYS A 22 -7.34 14.86 -10.18
C LYS A 22 -7.68 16.08 -9.34
N LEU A 23 -6.67 16.66 -8.70
CA LEU A 23 -6.84 17.91 -7.97
C LEU A 23 -7.00 19.06 -8.98
N PRO A 24 -8.09 19.85 -8.93
CA PRO A 24 -8.22 21.03 -9.76
C PRO A 24 -7.14 22.07 -9.45
N PRO A 25 -6.67 22.85 -10.44
CA PRO A 25 -5.63 23.86 -10.24
C PRO A 25 -6.09 25.02 -9.34
N HIS A 26 -7.38 25.36 -9.39
CA HIS A 26 -8.00 26.45 -8.63
C HIS A 26 -9.05 25.87 -7.69
N LEU A 27 -8.69 25.68 -6.43
CA LEU A 27 -9.57 25.08 -5.42
C LEU A 27 -10.56 26.08 -4.84
N ASP A 28 -10.27 27.37 -4.93
CA ASP A 28 -11.10 28.48 -4.48
C ASP A 28 -12.35 28.70 -5.35
N GLU A 29 -12.30 28.31 -6.62
CA GLU A 29 -13.42 28.40 -7.56
C GLU A 29 -14.49 27.30 -7.36
N LEU A 30 -14.14 26.21 -6.65
CA LEU A 30 -15.08 25.12 -6.36
C LEU A 30 -16.15 25.57 -5.37
N SER A 31 -17.38 25.08 -5.53
CA SER A 31 -18.39 25.21 -4.48
C SER A 31 -18.02 24.37 -3.25
N ASP A 32 -18.55 24.71 -2.07
CA ASP A 32 -18.33 23.90 -0.85
C ASP A 32 -18.82 22.46 -1.02
N ALA A 33 -19.94 22.28 -1.73
CA ALA A 33 -20.50 20.97 -2.01
C ALA A 33 -19.58 20.12 -2.89
N ASP A 34 -19.02 20.72 -3.95
CA ASP A 34 -18.11 20.03 -4.86
C ASP A 34 -16.78 19.69 -4.18
N LEU A 35 -16.28 20.60 -3.34
CA LEU A 35 -15.07 20.39 -2.57
C LEU A 35 -15.23 19.25 -1.54
N MET A 36 -16.38 19.19 -0.85
CA MET A 36 -16.72 18.09 0.07
C MET A 36 -16.87 16.76 -0.68
N SER A 37 -17.51 16.75 -1.85
CA SER A 37 -17.64 15.56 -2.69
C SER A 37 -16.28 15.05 -3.15
N LEU A 38 -15.42 15.94 -3.65
CA LEU A 38 -14.07 15.61 -4.09
C LEU A 38 -13.21 15.09 -2.93
N TYR A 39 -13.33 15.68 -1.74
CA TYR A 39 -12.66 15.20 -0.53
C TYR A 39 -13.12 13.79 -0.15
N SER A 40 -14.42 13.51 -0.14
CA SER A 40 -14.96 12.19 0.16
C SER A 40 -14.48 11.11 -0.82
N GLN A 41 -14.45 11.43 -2.11
CA GLN A 41 -13.89 10.56 -3.14
C GLN A 41 -12.40 10.30 -2.89
N MET A 42 -11.62 11.34 -2.59
CA MET A 42 -10.19 11.20 -2.31
C MET A 42 -9.93 10.33 -1.07
N VAL A 43 -10.69 10.51 0.01
CA VAL A 43 -10.58 9.67 1.22
C VAL A 43 -10.89 8.20 0.90
N SER A 44 -11.90 7.93 0.06
CA SER A 44 -12.20 6.56 -0.39
C SER A 44 -11.01 5.93 -1.12
N TRP A 45 -10.31 6.71 -1.96
CA TRP A 45 -9.09 6.28 -2.63
C TRP A 45 -7.90 6.10 -1.69
N VAL A 46 -7.75 6.94 -0.66
CA VAL A 46 -6.74 6.76 0.40
C VAL A 46 -6.95 5.43 1.12
N ASN A 47 -8.19 5.13 1.51
CA ASN A 47 -8.53 3.88 2.20
C ASN A 47 -8.25 2.66 1.33
N TYR A 48 -8.66 2.71 0.05
CA TYR A 48 -8.39 1.64 -0.90
C TYR A 48 -6.90 1.43 -1.13
N ALA A 49 -6.15 2.49 -1.45
CA ALA A 49 -4.72 2.43 -1.67
C ALA A 49 -3.98 1.91 -0.43
N LYS A 50 -4.40 2.30 0.78
CA LYS A 50 -3.79 1.78 2.02
C LYS A 50 -4.00 0.28 2.18
N ALA A 51 -5.19 -0.23 1.87
CA ALA A 51 -5.46 -1.66 1.94
C ALA A 51 -4.64 -2.45 0.90
N GLU A 52 -4.49 -1.91 -0.31
CA GLU A 52 -3.61 -2.48 -1.34
C GLU A 52 -2.14 -2.49 -0.91
N VAL A 53 -1.64 -1.44 -0.24
CA VAL A 53 -0.28 -1.43 0.34
C VAL A 53 -0.10 -2.58 1.32
N VAL A 54 -1.04 -2.75 2.25
CA VAL A 54 -0.98 -3.83 3.25
C VAL A 54 -1.04 -5.20 2.59
N GLN A 55 -1.85 -5.37 1.56
CA GLN A 55 -1.90 -6.63 0.80
C GLN A 55 -0.56 -6.91 0.10
N ALA A 56 0.04 -5.89 -0.51
CA ALA A 56 1.35 -6.01 -1.15
C ALA A 56 2.46 -6.32 -0.14
N GLU A 57 2.43 -5.74 1.06
CA GLU A 57 3.35 -6.08 2.16
C GLU A 57 3.27 -7.55 2.56
N VAL A 58 2.04 -8.08 2.72
CA VAL A 58 1.83 -9.50 3.05
C VAL A 58 2.37 -10.40 1.94
N ILE A 59 2.16 -10.04 0.67
CA ILE A 59 2.67 -10.81 -0.46
C ILE A 59 4.21 -10.74 -0.53
N GLU A 60 4.81 -9.57 -0.32
CA GLU A 60 6.27 -9.40 -0.26
C GLU A 60 6.88 -10.28 0.84
N GLU A 61 6.30 -10.31 2.04
CA GLU A 61 6.81 -11.11 3.16
C GLU A 61 6.64 -12.61 2.92
N ASN A 62 5.52 -13.03 2.33
CA ASN A 62 5.28 -14.43 1.98
C ASN A 62 6.28 -14.92 0.91
N THR A 63 6.53 -14.11 -0.12
CA THR A 63 7.50 -14.45 -1.18
C THR A 63 8.94 -14.46 -0.66
N LEU A 64 9.30 -13.55 0.25
CA LEU A 64 10.59 -13.57 0.94
C LEU A 64 10.76 -14.83 1.80
N SER A 65 9.71 -15.21 2.53
CA SER A 65 9.71 -16.42 3.35
C SER A 65 9.86 -17.68 2.50
N ALA A 66 9.14 -17.76 1.39
CA ALA A 66 9.26 -18.85 0.42
C ALA A 66 10.68 -18.93 -0.16
N LEU A 67 11.24 -17.80 -0.60
CA LEU A 67 12.63 -17.74 -1.09
C LEU A 67 13.63 -18.30 -0.06
N ARG A 68 13.53 -17.86 1.20
CA ARG A 68 14.40 -18.35 2.28
C ARG A 68 14.28 -19.85 2.52
N GLN A 69 13.06 -20.40 2.42
CA GLN A 69 12.83 -21.83 2.54
C GLN A 69 13.46 -22.58 1.35
N THR A 70 13.22 -22.13 0.12
CA THR A 70 13.81 -22.74 -1.09
C THR A 70 15.34 -22.69 -1.05
N GLU A 71 15.93 -21.56 -0.65
CA GLU A 71 17.38 -21.46 -0.45
C GLU A 71 17.92 -22.48 0.55
N ALA A 72 17.19 -22.72 1.65
CA ALA A 72 17.58 -23.70 2.66
C ALA A 72 17.45 -25.14 2.14
N PHE A 73 16.36 -25.46 1.45
CA PHE A 73 16.16 -26.78 0.85
C PHE A 73 17.22 -27.09 -0.22
N ALA A 74 17.52 -26.12 -1.08
CA ALA A 74 18.56 -26.25 -2.10
C ALA A 74 19.96 -26.45 -1.49
N LEU A 75 20.26 -25.87 -0.33
CA LEU A 75 21.51 -26.17 0.37
C LEU A 75 21.49 -27.59 0.95
N ILE A 76 20.42 -27.98 1.67
CA ILE A 76 20.32 -29.31 2.29
C ILE A 76 20.43 -30.42 1.24
N SER A 77 19.79 -30.27 0.08
CA SER A 77 19.84 -31.26 -1.01
C SER A 77 21.25 -31.43 -1.60
N GLN A 78 22.09 -30.39 -1.53
CA GLN A 78 23.47 -30.46 -2.02
C GLN A 78 24.41 -31.20 -1.06
N TRP A 79 24.00 -31.39 0.20
CA TRP A 79 24.81 -32.00 1.27
C TRP A 79 24.73 -33.53 1.33
N ASP A 80 24.25 -34.18 0.27
CA ASP A 80 24.24 -35.65 0.16
C ASP A 80 25.65 -36.26 0.23
N ASP A 81 25.73 -37.51 0.71
CA ASP A 81 26.95 -38.21 1.15
C ASP A 81 28.05 -38.39 0.07
N THR A 82 27.73 -38.00 -1.18
CA THR A 82 28.60 -38.02 -2.37
C THR A 82 29.52 -36.78 -2.48
N ASN A 83 29.22 -35.67 -1.79
CA ASN A 83 29.91 -34.39 -1.96
C ASN A 83 30.88 -34.04 -0.81
N LYS A 84 31.56 -35.04 -0.23
CA LYS A 84 32.49 -34.88 0.92
C LYS A 84 33.70 -33.93 0.72
N GLY A 85 33.88 -33.36 -0.47
CA GLY A 85 34.92 -32.37 -0.78
C GLY A 85 34.41 -30.98 -1.17
N ASP A 86 33.08 -30.75 -1.22
CA ASP A 86 32.54 -29.46 -1.63
C ASP A 86 32.73 -28.42 -0.50
N THR A 87 33.30 -27.27 -0.86
CA THR A 87 33.41 -26.15 0.07
C THR A 87 32.06 -25.45 0.19
N VAL A 88 31.80 -24.81 1.35
CA VAL A 88 30.59 -24.00 1.57
C VAL A 88 30.39 -22.94 0.47
N THR A 89 31.49 -22.44 -0.10
CA THR A 89 31.47 -21.49 -1.23
C THR A 89 30.86 -22.11 -2.49
N MET A 90 31.23 -23.35 -2.83
CA MET A 90 30.68 -24.05 -4.00
C MET A 90 29.20 -24.37 -3.83
N ALA A 91 28.79 -24.76 -2.62
CA ALA A 91 27.38 -25.02 -2.31
C ALA A 91 26.52 -23.74 -2.46
N LYS A 92 27.00 -22.60 -1.94
CA LYS A 92 26.31 -21.31 -2.13
C LYS A 92 26.23 -20.91 -3.61
N ALA A 93 27.32 -21.06 -4.36
CA ALA A 93 27.32 -20.75 -5.78
C ALA A 93 26.32 -21.61 -6.57
N ARG A 94 26.18 -22.90 -6.24
CA ARG A 94 25.19 -23.80 -6.85
C ARG A 94 23.76 -23.43 -6.47
N ARG A 95 23.51 -23.09 -5.20
CA ARG A 95 22.21 -22.58 -4.75
C ARG A 95 21.81 -21.31 -5.50
N ASP A 96 22.73 -20.38 -5.70
CA ASP A 96 22.43 -19.08 -6.31
C ASP A 96 22.08 -19.19 -7.80
N VAL A 97 22.43 -20.31 -8.45
CA VAL A 97 22.05 -20.62 -9.84
C VAL A 97 20.92 -21.67 -9.94
N ASP A 98 20.41 -22.15 -8.80
CA ASP A 98 19.31 -23.10 -8.77
C ASP A 98 18.05 -22.45 -9.38
N PRO A 99 17.43 -23.07 -10.41
CA PRO A 99 16.27 -22.49 -11.08
C PRO A 99 15.10 -22.15 -10.14
N GLU A 100 14.87 -22.95 -9.09
CA GLU A 100 13.79 -22.69 -8.13
C GLU A 100 14.11 -21.50 -7.23
N VAL A 101 15.38 -21.38 -6.81
CA VAL A 101 15.84 -20.22 -6.01
C VAL A 101 15.75 -18.94 -6.83
N VAL A 102 16.14 -18.98 -8.11
CA VAL A 102 16.06 -17.84 -9.02
C VAL A 102 14.61 -17.41 -9.23
N ASP A 103 13.69 -18.35 -9.52
CA ASP A 103 12.26 -18.07 -9.72
C ASP A 103 11.59 -17.51 -8.45
N CYS A 104 11.86 -18.08 -7.27
CA CYS A 104 11.41 -17.50 -6.01
C CYS A 104 11.98 -16.09 -5.78
N GLY A 105 13.23 -15.85 -6.20
CA GLY A 105 13.90 -14.56 -6.13
C GLY A 105 13.26 -13.51 -7.04
N ASP A 106 12.89 -13.91 -8.26
CA ASP A 106 12.15 -13.06 -9.20
C ASP A 106 10.78 -12.68 -8.64
N LYS A 107 10.01 -13.65 -8.14
CA LYS A 107 8.70 -13.40 -7.51
C LYS A 107 8.77 -12.44 -6.33
N HIS A 108 9.78 -12.56 -5.48
CA HIS A 108 9.98 -11.62 -4.38
C HIS A 108 10.32 -10.21 -4.89
N ARG A 109 11.18 -10.10 -5.90
CA ARG A 109 11.53 -8.80 -6.52
C ARG A 109 10.32 -8.12 -7.14
N GLU A 110 9.48 -8.88 -7.85
CA GLU A 110 8.21 -8.39 -8.41
C GLU A 110 7.24 -7.92 -7.33
N ALA A 111 7.02 -8.72 -6.28
CA ALA A 111 6.16 -8.35 -5.15
C ALA A 111 6.64 -7.05 -4.48
N ARG A 112 7.95 -6.93 -4.25
CA ARG A 112 8.56 -5.72 -3.69
C ARG A 112 8.41 -4.50 -4.60
N ALA A 113 8.57 -4.68 -5.91
CA ALA A 113 8.35 -3.60 -6.88
C ALA A 113 6.89 -3.14 -6.86
N TYR A 114 5.94 -4.08 -6.84
CA TYR A 114 4.52 -3.78 -6.73
C TYR A 114 4.20 -3.00 -5.44
N ARG A 115 4.68 -3.46 -4.28
CA ARG A 115 4.48 -2.75 -3.01
C ARG A 115 4.95 -1.30 -3.10
N LYS A 116 6.16 -1.06 -3.63
CA LYS A 116 6.71 0.30 -3.80
C LYS A 116 5.83 1.17 -4.71
N MET A 117 5.30 0.60 -5.80
CA MET A 117 4.40 1.34 -6.69
C MET A 117 3.11 1.75 -5.97
N VAL A 118 2.46 0.81 -5.27
CA VAL A 118 1.22 1.10 -4.54
C VAL A 118 1.45 2.10 -3.40
N ASP A 119 2.59 2.02 -2.71
CA ASP A 119 3.00 2.97 -1.67
C ASP A 119 3.05 4.40 -2.23
N THR A 120 3.65 4.59 -3.42
CA THR A 120 3.69 5.90 -4.07
C THR A 120 2.29 6.42 -4.46
N VAL A 121 1.36 5.52 -4.77
CA VAL A 121 -0.03 5.86 -5.08
C VAL A 121 -0.75 6.29 -3.80
N PHE A 122 -0.57 5.56 -2.70
CA PHE A 122 -1.09 5.92 -1.38
C PHE A 122 -0.60 7.31 -0.95
N ASP A 123 0.70 7.58 -1.00
CA ASP A 123 1.30 8.87 -0.65
C ASP A 123 0.75 10.03 -1.50
N ARG A 124 0.46 9.77 -2.79
CA ARG A 124 -0.16 10.77 -3.66
C ARG A 124 -1.61 11.06 -3.25
N CYS A 125 -2.40 10.02 -3.00
CA CYS A 125 -3.79 10.17 -2.55
C CYS A 125 -3.86 10.89 -1.20
N GLU A 126 -2.99 10.54 -0.26
CA GLU A 126 -2.95 11.13 1.07
C GLU A 126 -2.60 12.63 0.99
N ARG A 127 -1.57 13.00 0.22
CA ARG A 127 -1.22 14.42 -0.01
C ARG A 127 -2.38 15.21 -0.61
N ASN A 128 -3.06 14.65 -1.61
CA ASN A 128 -4.22 15.32 -2.22
C ASN A 128 -5.38 15.49 -1.22
N ALA A 129 -5.65 14.48 -0.39
CA ALA A 129 -6.65 14.56 0.66
C ALA A 129 -6.31 15.64 1.69
N MET A 130 -5.03 15.77 2.07
CA MET A 130 -4.57 16.82 2.97
C MET A 130 -4.78 18.23 2.39
N VAL A 131 -4.52 18.43 1.09
CA VAL A 131 -4.76 19.72 0.44
C VAL A 131 -6.24 20.09 0.48
N LEU A 132 -7.13 19.16 0.12
CA LEU A 132 -8.58 19.35 0.17
C LEU A 132 -9.09 19.63 1.60
N SER A 133 -8.58 18.90 2.59
CA SER A 133 -8.90 19.10 4.00
C SER A 133 -8.50 20.49 4.51
N ARG A 134 -7.33 20.98 4.10
CA ARG A 134 -6.86 22.34 4.44
C ARG A 134 -7.74 23.42 3.82
N GLU A 135 -8.13 23.24 2.55
CA GLU A 135 -9.04 24.14 1.86
C GLU A 135 -10.39 24.24 2.59
N LEU A 136 -11.01 23.10 2.90
CA LEU A 136 -12.26 23.03 3.66
C LEU A 136 -12.14 23.75 5.00
N SER A 137 -11.04 23.51 5.72
CA SER A 137 -10.78 24.15 7.01
C SER A 137 -10.64 25.67 6.87
N ARG A 138 -9.98 26.16 5.81
CA ARG A 138 -9.87 27.59 5.51
C ARG A 138 -11.24 28.22 5.32
N ARG A 139 -12.12 27.60 4.53
CA ARG A 139 -13.48 28.13 4.27
C ARG A 139 -14.35 28.17 5.52
N ILE A 140 -14.25 27.16 6.38
CA ILE A 140 -14.92 27.15 7.69
C ILE A 140 -14.42 28.32 8.55
N SER A 141 -13.11 28.59 8.56
CA SER A 141 -12.54 29.69 9.34
C SER A 141 -12.90 31.09 8.82
N MET A 142 -13.17 31.23 7.52
CA MET A 142 -13.58 32.49 6.89
C MET A 142 -15.09 32.78 7.01
N THR A 143 -15.90 31.76 7.33
CA THR A 143 -17.34 31.95 7.55
C THR A 143 -17.53 32.84 8.79
N PRO A 144 -18.23 34.00 8.69
CA PRO A 144 -18.32 34.93 9.80
C PRO A 144 -18.90 34.31 11.07
N VAL A 145 -18.30 34.64 12.22
CA VAL A 145 -18.77 34.30 13.57
C VAL A 145 -20.03 35.11 13.93
N GLU A 146 -20.98 35.25 13.01
CA GLU A 146 -22.21 36.03 13.24
C GLU A 146 -23.22 35.27 14.12
N ARG A 147 -23.01 33.98 14.37
CA ARG A 147 -23.93 33.17 15.19
C ARG A 147 -23.80 33.40 16.71
N ARG A 148 -22.83 34.19 17.19
CA ARG A 148 -22.70 34.55 18.63
C ARG A 148 -23.32 35.88 19.02
N LEU A 149 -23.65 36.76 18.07
CA LEU A 149 -24.25 38.07 18.38
C LEU A 149 -25.77 38.01 18.58
N GLN A 150 -26.41 36.87 18.27
CA GLN A 150 -27.87 36.73 18.38
C GLN A 150 -28.35 36.38 19.81
N TRP A 151 -27.44 36.12 20.76
CA TRP A 151 -27.77 35.71 22.14
C TRP A 151 -27.49 36.77 23.21
N THR A 152 -26.97 37.94 22.84
CA THR A 152 -26.66 39.04 23.79
C THR A 152 -27.44 40.32 23.48
N ALA A 153 -28.71 40.20 23.07
CA ALA A 153 -29.63 41.32 22.97
C ALA A 153 -30.78 41.15 23.96
N PRO A 154 -30.76 41.85 25.12
CA PRO A 154 -31.96 42.42 25.72
C PRO A 154 -32.39 43.71 25.00
#